data_AF-C1EEP4-F1
#
_entry.id   AF-C1EEP4-F1
#
_cell.length_a   1.000
_cell.length_b   1.000
_cell.length_c   1.000
_cell.angle_alpha   90.00
_cell.angle_beta   90.00
_cell.angle_gamma   90.00
#
_symmetry.space_group_name_H-M   'P 1'
#
loop_
_entity.id
_entity.type
_entity.pdbx_description
1 polymer ?
#
loop_
_entity_poly.entity_id
_entity_poly.type
_entity_poly.pdbx_seq_one_letter_code
_entity_poly.pdbx_strand_id
1 'polypeptide(L)'
;KALPGALATAMTGTVVPKFEAATREMFEQVKGAFEKGMDDIAQELYTQKENAIAAEATPLISSLRLASSEVRGAAEALLTMESIPNGGGSKTGPGAKTVQATSLEELEATMDPTIELGRLVDEGNYEEAFQKALGMASVETVTWTCGRCEPVRDDIFGAVPVPLSQTVLLSLMQQLSSDLDDEPSLKLQWIQAACLAMDPSDQSLAQALPVILGAVFDSLTETAQAPDTPAGVRGDLRLVLHVVNSLL
;
A
#
# COMPACT_ATOMS: atom_id res chain seq x y z
N LYS A 1 34.39 30.76 -57.44
CA LYS A 1 34.42 29.80 -56.31
C LYS A 1 34.19 30.57 -55.01
N ALA A 2 32.93 30.80 -54.60
CA ALA A 2 32.61 31.51 -53.33
C ALA A 2 31.36 30.93 -52.60
N LEU A 3 30.70 29.94 -53.19
CA LEU A 3 29.49 29.30 -52.65
C LEU A 3 29.65 28.58 -51.30
N PRO A 4 30.79 27.94 -50.95
CA PRO A 4 30.88 27.15 -49.71
C PRO A 4 30.84 28.02 -48.44
N GLY A 5 31.50 29.19 -48.46
CA GLY A 5 31.56 30.09 -47.32
C GLY A 5 30.22 30.74 -47.02
N ALA A 6 29.51 31.21 -48.04
CA ALA A 6 28.19 31.81 -47.89
C ALA A 6 27.13 30.82 -47.37
N LEU A 7 27.20 29.56 -47.83
CA LEU A 7 26.30 28.50 -47.35
C LEU A 7 26.58 28.14 -45.88
N ALA A 8 27.86 28.04 -45.49
CA ALA A 8 28.25 27.78 -44.11
C ALA A 8 27.79 28.93 -43.18
N THR A 9 27.99 30.19 -43.59
CA THR A 9 27.52 31.35 -42.83
C THR A 9 25.99 31.37 -42.71
N ALA A 10 25.26 30.97 -43.76
CA ALA A 10 23.80 30.86 -43.70
C ALA A 10 23.31 29.72 -42.79
N MET A 11 23.98 28.55 -42.81
CA MET A 11 23.63 27.45 -41.91
C MET A 11 23.90 27.79 -40.45
N THR A 12 25.09 28.31 -40.13
CA THR A 12 25.45 28.65 -38.75
C THR A 12 24.75 29.91 -38.25
N GLY A 13 24.51 30.89 -39.13
CA GLY A 13 23.88 32.16 -38.77
C GLY A 13 22.35 32.14 -38.76
N THR A 14 21.70 31.15 -39.38
CA THR A 14 20.24 31.12 -39.49
C THR A 14 19.62 29.78 -39.14
N VAL A 15 20.19 28.66 -39.58
CA VAL A 15 19.58 27.34 -39.38
C VAL A 15 19.82 26.83 -37.95
N VAL A 16 21.06 26.86 -37.46
CA VAL A 16 21.40 26.45 -36.09
C VAL A 16 20.60 27.21 -35.03
N PRO A 17 20.56 28.56 -35.02
CA PRO A 17 19.79 29.30 -34.02
C PRO A 17 18.28 29.05 -34.11
N LYS A 18 17.72 28.81 -35.30
CA LYS A 18 16.31 28.46 -35.44
C LYS A 18 16.02 27.03 -34.98
N PHE A 19 16.94 26.10 -35.22
CA PHE A 19 16.82 24.74 -34.71
C PHE A 19 16.90 24.75 -33.19
N GLU A 20 17.90 25.39 -32.60
CA GLU A 20 18.04 25.52 -31.14
C GLU A 20 16.83 26.19 -30.48
N ALA A 21 16.27 27.24 -31.12
CA ALA A 21 15.03 27.87 -30.66
C ALA A 21 13.85 26.89 -30.69
N ALA A 22 13.68 26.14 -31.78
CA ALA A 22 12.61 25.15 -31.90
C ALA A 22 12.78 23.98 -30.93
N THR A 23 14.00 23.48 -30.70
CA THR A 23 14.24 22.40 -29.72
C THR A 23 14.00 22.89 -28.30
N ARG A 24 14.34 24.15 -27.99
CA ARG A 24 14.07 24.76 -26.68
C ARG A 24 12.58 24.91 -26.44
N GLU A 25 11.83 25.40 -27.43
CA GLU A 25 10.38 25.54 -27.35
C GLU A 25 9.69 24.17 -27.21
N MET A 26 10.16 23.16 -27.95
CA MET A 26 9.67 21.79 -27.81
C MET A 26 9.98 21.21 -26.42
N PHE A 27 11.17 21.47 -25.88
CA PHE A 27 11.55 20.98 -24.55
C PHE A 27 10.73 21.65 -23.44
N GLU A 28 10.44 22.95 -23.56
CA GLU A 28 9.51 23.65 -22.67
C GLU A 28 8.09 23.10 -22.76
N GLN A 29 7.59 22.79 -23.96
CA GLN A 29 6.27 22.18 -24.13
C GLN A 29 6.19 20.78 -23.53
N VAL A 30 7.20 19.94 -23.74
CA VAL A 30 7.25 18.58 -23.15
C VAL A 30 7.32 18.67 -21.62
N LYS A 31 8.15 19.56 -21.10
CA LYS A 31 8.24 19.81 -19.66
C LYS A 31 6.90 20.29 -19.07
N GLY A 32 6.25 21.26 -19.72
CA GLY A 32 4.96 21.77 -19.27
C GLY A 32 3.83 20.74 -19.35
N ALA A 33 3.82 19.89 -20.38
CA ALA A 33 2.86 18.79 -20.48
C ALA A 33 3.09 17.74 -19.38
N PHE A 34 4.34 17.49 -19.01
CA PHE A 34 4.69 16.55 -17.95
C PHE A 34 4.30 17.08 -16.57
N GLU A 35 4.65 18.33 -16.25
CA GLU A 35 4.25 18.99 -15.00
C GLU A 35 2.72 19.01 -14.86
N LYS A 36 2.01 19.37 -15.94
CA LYS A 36 0.55 19.34 -15.94
C LYS A 36 -0.03 17.94 -15.76
N GLY A 37 0.55 16.92 -16.40
CA GLY A 37 0.12 15.53 -16.23
C GLY A 37 0.30 15.04 -14.79
N MET A 38 1.39 15.46 -14.14
CA MET A 38 1.66 15.14 -12.73
C MET A 38 0.69 15.86 -11.78
N ASP A 39 0.36 17.12 -12.07
CA ASP A 39 -0.65 17.87 -11.31
C ASP A 39 -2.06 17.27 -11.47
N ASP A 40 -2.43 16.86 -12.69
CA ASP A 40 -3.72 16.21 -12.97
C ASP A 40 -3.82 14.87 -12.20
N ILE A 41 -2.75 14.07 -12.18
CA ILE A 41 -2.69 12.80 -11.41
C ILE A 41 -2.77 13.06 -9.90
N ALA A 42 -2.05 14.07 -9.39
CA ALA A 42 -2.10 14.43 -7.97
C ALA A 42 -3.52 14.86 -7.56
N GLN A 43 -4.19 15.65 -8.42
CA GLN A 43 -5.55 16.12 -8.18
C GLN A 43 -6.59 14.98 -8.24
N GLU A 44 -6.43 14.03 -9.16
CA GLU A 44 -7.24 12.81 -9.22
C GLU A 44 -7.10 12.00 -7.93
N LEU A 45 -5.87 11.80 -7.43
CA LEU A 45 -5.59 11.10 -6.17
C LEU A 45 -6.22 11.79 -4.96
N TYR A 46 -6.14 13.12 -4.87
CA TYR A 46 -6.80 13.87 -3.79
C TYR A 46 -8.32 13.72 -3.84
N THR A 47 -8.91 13.77 -5.04
CA THR A 47 -10.36 13.59 -5.23
C THR A 47 -10.80 12.17 -4.89
N GLN A 48 -9.99 11.17 -5.24
CA GLN A 48 -10.24 9.77 -4.92
C GLN A 48 -10.20 9.52 -3.41
N LYS A 49 -9.24 10.14 -2.71
CA LYS A 49 -9.18 10.13 -1.24
C LYS A 49 -10.42 10.77 -0.63
N GLU A 50 -10.86 11.93 -1.12
CA GLU A 50 -12.03 12.63 -0.59
C GLU A 50 -13.33 11.84 -0.82
N ASN A 51 -13.46 11.20 -2.00
CA ASN A 51 -14.58 10.30 -2.30
C ASN A 51 -14.54 9.00 -1.47
N ALA A 52 -13.36 8.44 -1.20
CA ALA A 52 -13.22 7.29 -0.32
C ALA A 52 -13.64 7.64 1.12
N ILE A 53 -13.18 8.78 1.64
CA ILE A 53 -13.57 9.28 2.97
C ILE A 53 -15.08 9.54 3.03
N ALA A 54 -15.68 10.11 1.98
CA ALA A 54 -17.13 10.33 1.92
C ALA A 54 -17.92 9.01 1.87
N ALA A 55 -17.44 8.01 1.13
CA ALA A 55 -18.03 6.68 1.05
C ALA A 55 -17.95 5.93 2.39
N GLU A 56 -16.89 6.15 3.17
CA GLU A 56 -16.69 5.54 4.49
C GLU A 56 -17.43 6.28 5.61
N ALA A 57 -17.53 7.61 5.54
CA ALA A 57 -18.21 8.44 6.55
C ALA A 57 -19.74 8.37 6.45
N THR A 58 -20.31 8.16 5.25
CA THR A 58 -21.75 8.06 5.03
C THR A 58 -22.43 6.91 5.80
N PRO A 59 -21.94 5.66 5.77
CA PRO A 59 -22.51 4.57 6.56
C PRO A 59 -22.34 4.79 8.06
N LEU A 60 -21.22 5.38 8.50
CA LEU A 60 -20.99 5.70 9.92
C LEU A 60 -21.99 6.74 10.44
N ILE A 61 -22.23 7.83 9.70
CA ILE A 61 -23.23 8.84 10.07
C ILE A 61 -24.64 8.23 10.10
N SER A 62 -24.96 7.34 9.16
CA SER A 62 -26.27 6.67 9.14
C SER A 62 -26.45 5.73 10.33
N SER A 63 -25.40 4.99 10.70
CA SER A 63 -25.39 4.06 11.83
C SER A 63 -25.47 4.79 13.16
N LEU A 64 -24.72 5.89 13.31
CA LEU A 64 -24.76 6.74 14.50
C LEU A 64 -26.14 7.42 14.68
N ARG A 65 -26.79 7.79 13.56
CA ARG A 65 -28.14 8.37 13.58
C ARG A 65 -29.21 7.34 13.93
N LEU A 66 -29.08 6.11 13.46
CA LEU A 66 -29.95 4.99 13.85
C LEU A 66 -29.78 4.65 15.34
N ALA A 67 -28.55 4.51 15.81
CA ALA A 67 -28.24 4.28 17.22
C ALA A 67 -28.78 5.42 18.11
N SER A 68 -28.61 6.68 17.70
CA SER A 68 -29.16 7.82 18.43
C SER A 68 -30.71 7.83 18.45
N SER A 69 -31.36 7.32 17.40
CA SER A 69 -32.82 7.18 17.35
C SER A 69 -33.30 6.07 18.29
N GLU A 70 -32.61 4.95 18.35
CA GLU A 70 -32.93 3.83 19.25
C GLU A 70 -32.71 4.20 20.72
N VAL A 71 -31.61 4.90 21.04
CA VAL A 71 -31.35 5.43 22.39
C VAL A 71 -32.42 6.44 22.80
N ARG A 72 -32.90 7.29 21.88
CA ARG A 72 -34.01 8.21 22.16
C ARG A 72 -35.32 7.45 22.41
N GLY A 73 -35.62 6.43 21.61
CA GLY A 73 -36.80 5.57 21.81
C GLY A 73 -36.75 4.79 23.11
N ALA A 74 -35.58 4.27 23.50
CA ALA A 74 -35.37 3.59 24.77
C ALA A 74 -35.48 4.55 25.97
N ALA A 75 -34.98 5.78 25.83
CA ALA A 75 -35.13 6.83 26.85
C ALA A 75 -36.60 7.27 27.02
N GLU A 76 -37.35 7.39 25.92
CA GLU A 76 -38.80 7.67 25.97
C GLU A 76 -39.59 6.50 26.59
N ALA A 77 -39.23 5.25 26.28
CA ALA A 77 -39.84 4.07 26.88
C ALA A 77 -39.58 3.98 28.40
N LEU A 78 -38.38 4.34 28.86
CA LEU A 78 -38.03 4.43 30.28
C LEU A 78 -38.82 5.51 31.01
N LEU A 79 -39.06 6.67 30.37
CA LEU A 79 -39.91 7.73 30.93
C LEU A 79 -41.39 7.32 31.03
N THR A 80 -41.83 6.33 30.26
CA THR A 80 -43.21 5.79 30.34
C THR A 80 -43.38 4.61 31.30
N MET A 81 -42.30 4.08 31.90
CA MET A 81 -42.36 2.87 32.74
C MET A 81 -42.55 3.13 34.25
N GLU A 82 -42.68 4.37 34.69
CA GLU A 82 -42.86 4.72 36.11
C GLU A 82 -44.32 4.62 36.60
N SER A 83 -45.04 3.57 36.18
CA SER A 83 -46.34 3.20 36.80
C SER A 83 -46.54 1.69 36.84
N ILE A 84 -46.08 1.06 37.94
CA ILE A 84 -46.43 -0.32 38.31
C ILE A 84 -47.85 -0.29 38.93
N PRO A 85 -48.73 -1.26 38.61
CA PRO A 85 -48.99 -2.32 39.59
C PRO A 85 -49.10 -3.75 39.03
N ASN A 86 -48.37 -4.65 39.70
CA ASN A 86 -48.72 -6.00 40.17
C ASN A 86 -49.81 -6.83 39.45
N GLY A 87 -49.45 -8.03 38.98
CA GLY A 87 -50.41 -9.12 38.70
C GLY A 87 -49.87 -10.20 37.74
N GLY A 88 -49.86 -11.47 38.19
CA GLY A 88 -49.17 -12.59 37.52
C GLY A 88 -49.84 -13.16 36.27
N GLY A 89 -49.10 -14.04 35.56
CA GLY A 89 -49.63 -14.90 34.49
C GLY A 89 -48.62 -15.23 33.40
N SER A 90 -48.08 -16.46 33.41
CA SER A 90 -47.24 -17.06 32.34
C SER A 90 -47.89 -16.97 30.95
N LYS A 91 -47.11 -16.74 29.87
CA LYS A 91 -47.03 -17.55 28.61
C LYS A 91 -45.82 -17.16 27.72
N THR A 92 -44.97 -18.15 27.44
CA THR A 92 -44.21 -18.47 26.21
C THR A 92 -43.97 -17.39 25.13
N GLY A 93 -42.69 -17.15 24.80
CA GLY A 93 -42.24 -16.54 23.55
C GLY A 93 -40.70 -16.61 23.40
N PRO A 94 -40.14 -17.21 22.33
CA PRO A 94 -38.72 -17.53 22.21
C PRO A 94 -37.93 -16.34 21.66
N GLY A 95 -36.73 -16.10 22.20
CA GLY A 95 -35.83 -15.10 21.64
C GLY A 95 -35.01 -14.38 22.70
N ALA A 96 -34.26 -15.13 23.50
CA ALA A 96 -33.07 -14.59 24.11
C ALA A 96 -32.07 -14.28 22.98
N LYS A 97 -32.21 -13.13 22.33
CA LYS A 97 -31.04 -12.49 21.73
C LYS A 97 -30.35 -11.80 22.90
N THR A 98 -29.38 -12.50 23.44
CA THR A 98 -28.22 -11.91 24.12
C THR A 98 -27.89 -10.60 23.40
N VAL A 99 -28.26 -9.49 24.02
CA VAL A 99 -27.63 -8.21 23.73
C VAL A 99 -26.22 -8.38 24.29
N GLN A 100 -25.39 -8.99 23.45
CA GLN A 100 -23.95 -9.01 23.61
C GLN A 100 -23.59 -7.53 23.66
N ALA A 101 -23.19 -7.08 24.84
CA ALA A 101 -22.56 -5.79 24.98
C ALA A 101 -21.39 -5.82 23.99
N THR A 102 -21.56 -5.16 22.85
CA THR A 102 -20.48 -4.90 21.92
C THR A 102 -19.60 -3.89 22.63
N SER A 103 -18.69 -4.44 23.43
CA SER A 103 -17.76 -3.72 24.28
C SER A 103 -17.00 -2.69 23.44
N LEU A 104 -16.52 -1.63 24.07
CA LEU A 104 -15.59 -0.65 23.50
C LEU A 104 -14.44 -1.27 22.68
N GLU A 105 -14.07 -2.51 22.97
CA GLU A 105 -13.11 -3.34 22.22
C GLU A 105 -13.53 -3.61 20.76
N GLU A 106 -14.82 -3.76 20.44
CA GLU A 106 -15.28 -3.89 19.04
C GLU A 106 -15.24 -2.56 18.28
N LEU A 107 -15.33 -1.44 19.00
CA LEU A 107 -15.25 -0.10 18.41
C LEU A 107 -13.79 0.35 18.20
N GLU A 108 -12.87 -0.05 19.10
CA GLU A 108 -11.42 0.02 18.86
C GLU A 108 -10.98 -0.96 17.77
N ALA A 109 -11.58 -2.16 17.72
CA ALA A 109 -11.31 -3.15 16.68
C ALA A 109 -11.75 -2.69 15.28
N THR A 110 -12.79 -1.86 15.17
CA THR A 110 -13.16 -1.21 13.90
C THR A 110 -12.15 -0.16 13.42
N MET A 111 -11.18 0.25 14.24
CA MET A 111 -10.16 1.24 13.88
C MET A 111 -8.75 0.68 13.71
N ASP A 112 -8.49 -0.57 14.10
CA ASP A 112 -7.17 -1.17 13.90
C ASP A 112 -7.11 -1.86 12.53
N PRO A 113 -6.37 -1.30 11.55
CA PRO A 113 -6.28 -1.89 10.22
C PRO A 113 -5.73 -3.33 10.23
N THR A 114 -5.04 -3.73 11.29
CA THR A 114 -4.52 -5.09 11.47
C THR A 114 -5.60 -6.15 11.64
N ILE A 115 -6.80 -5.81 12.14
CA ILE A 115 -7.88 -6.79 12.32
C ILE A 115 -8.46 -7.24 10.98
N GLU A 116 -8.73 -6.26 10.10
CA GLU A 116 -9.19 -6.57 8.74
C GLU A 116 -8.12 -7.27 7.92
N LEU A 117 -6.84 -6.90 8.10
CA LEU A 117 -5.71 -7.63 7.49
C LEU A 117 -5.65 -9.07 8.00
N GLY A 118 -5.82 -9.28 9.31
CA GLY A 118 -5.87 -10.60 9.91
C GLY A 118 -6.99 -11.46 9.31
N ARG A 119 -8.19 -10.89 9.18
CA ARG A 119 -9.34 -11.54 8.54
C ARG A 119 -9.04 -11.95 7.09
N LEU A 120 -8.45 -11.06 6.29
CA LEU A 120 -8.10 -11.35 4.89
C LEU A 120 -7.05 -12.46 4.78
N VAL A 121 -6.07 -12.49 5.67
CA VAL A 121 -5.05 -13.56 5.73
C VAL A 121 -5.67 -14.89 6.15
N ASP A 122 -6.60 -14.89 7.12
CA ASP A 122 -7.33 -16.09 7.55
C ASP A 122 -8.21 -16.68 6.44
N GLU A 123 -8.78 -15.81 5.59
CA GLU A 123 -9.58 -16.20 4.42
C GLU A 123 -8.73 -16.67 3.23
N GLY A 124 -7.40 -16.55 3.32
CA GLY A 124 -6.47 -16.89 2.25
C GLY A 124 -6.42 -15.86 1.12
N ASN A 125 -6.99 -14.67 1.33
CA ASN A 125 -6.96 -13.58 0.35
C ASN A 125 -5.70 -12.72 0.53
N TYR A 126 -4.55 -13.33 0.21
CA TYR A 126 -3.25 -12.71 0.43
C TYR A 126 -3.03 -11.44 -0.41
N GLU A 127 -3.47 -11.42 -1.68
CA GLU A 127 -3.32 -10.25 -2.55
C GLU A 127 -3.98 -9.01 -1.95
N GLU A 128 -5.25 -9.10 -1.55
CA GLU A 128 -5.95 -7.97 -0.95
C GLU A 128 -5.36 -7.56 0.40
N ALA A 129 -4.92 -8.52 1.21
CA ALA A 129 -4.24 -8.24 2.47
C ALA A 129 -2.96 -7.42 2.23
N PHE A 130 -2.10 -7.87 1.32
CA PHE A 130 -0.85 -7.17 1.01
C PHE A 130 -1.12 -5.83 0.32
N GLN A 131 -2.06 -5.72 -0.61
CA GLN A 131 -2.43 -4.44 -1.22
C GLN A 131 -2.90 -3.42 -0.17
N LYS A 132 -3.74 -3.86 0.78
CA LYS A 132 -4.23 -2.99 1.86
C LYS A 132 -3.11 -2.59 2.81
N ALA A 133 -2.22 -3.53 3.18
CA ALA A 133 -1.06 -3.25 4.01
C ALA A 133 -0.10 -2.24 3.36
N LEU A 134 0.24 -2.44 2.09
CA LEU A 134 1.10 -1.56 1.31
C LEU A 134 0.46 -0.18 1.08
N GLY A 135 -0.86 -0.14 0.84
CA GLY A 135 -1.62 1.10 0.65
C GLY A 135 -1.63 2.02 1.88
N MET A 136 -1.40 1.47 3.08
CA MET A 136 -1.26 2.26 4.31
C MET A 136 0.13 2.86 4.51
N ALA A 137 1.10 2.53 3.63
CA ALA A 137 2.47 3.06 3.68
C ALA A 137 3.17 2.92 5.04
N SER A 138 2.76 1.95 5.86
CA SER A 138 3.33 1.66 7.18
C SER A 138 4.18 0.38 7.15
N VAL A 139 5.49 0.50 7.39
CA VAL A 139 6.41 -0.65 7.45
C VAL A 139 6.03 -1.59 8.58
N GLU A 140 5.55 -1.07 9.71
CA GLU A 140 5.11 -1.86 10.87
C GLU A 140 3.93 -2.77 10.51
N THR A 141 2.93 -2.23 9.82
CA THR A 141 1.74 -2.99 9.40
C THR A 141 2.09 -4.06 8.34
N VAL A 142 3.01 -3.75 7.43
CA VAL A 142 3.51 -4.70 6.44
C VAL A 142 4.34 -5.80 7.10
N THR A 143 5.20 -5.46 8.06
CA THR A 143 6.00 -6.43 8.83
C THR A 143 5.10 -7.35 9.65
N TRP A 144 4.07 -6.80 10.30
CA TRP A 144 3.05 -7.57 11.01
C TRP A 144 2.33 -8.56 10.07
N THR A 145 1.95 -8.10 8.87
CA THR A 145 1.27 -8.94 7.86
C THR A 145 2.19 -10.06 7.39
N CYS A 146 3.47 -9.76 7.14
CA CYS A 146 4.50 -10.75 6.82
C CYS A 146 4.65 -11.79 7.95
N GLY A 147 4.70 -11.35 9.21
CA GLY A 147 4.79 -12.26 10.37
C GLY A 147 3.58 -13.18 10.50
N ARG A 148 2.37 -12.67 10.20
CA ARG A 148 1.14 -13.48 10.17
C ARG A 148 1.12 -14.49 9.02
N CYS A 149 1.71 -14.13 7.88
CA CYS A 149 1.79 -14.97 6.69
C CYS A 149 3.03 -15.89 6.68
N GLU A 150 3.98 -15.73 7.61
CA GLU A 150 5.20 -16.53 7.69
C GLU A 150 4.97 -18.06 7.66
N PRO A 151 4.03 -18.65 8.41
CA PRO A 151 3.81 -20.11 8.38
C PRO A 151 3.28 -20.62 7.03
N VAL A 152 2.66 -19.75 6.23
CA VAL A 152 2.11 -20.07 4.90
C VAL A 152 2.95 -19.48 3.77
N ARG A 153 4.10 -18.87 4.08
CA ARG A 153 4.95 -18.19 3.10
C ARG A 153 5.37 -19.12 1.96
N ASP A 154 5.84 -20.32 2.31
CA ASP A 154 6.29 -21.29 1.31
C ASP A 154 5.13 -21.79 0.44
N ASP A 155 3.90 -21.80 0.96
CA ASP A 155 2.69 -22.12 0.18
C ASP A 155 2.29 -20.96 -0.74
N ILE A 156 2.42 -19.71 -0.28
CA ILE A 156 2.16 -18.49 -1.07
C ILE A 156 3.12 -18.43 -2.27
N PHE A 157 4.43 -18.53 -2.02
CA PHE A 157 5.44 -18.44 -3.08
C PHE A 157 5.63 -19.74 -3.87
N GLY A 158 5.19 -20.88 -3.33
CA GLY A 158 5.21 -22.18 -4.01
C GLY A 158 4.01 -22.43 -4.94
N ALA A 159 2.95 -21.63 -4.84
CA ALA A 159 1.81 -21.71 -5.74
C ALA A 159 2.17 -21.22 -7.15
N VAL A 160 1.68 -21.93 -8.18
CA VAL A 160 1.86 -21.55 -9.60
C VAL A 160 0.47 -21.39 -10.24
N PRO A 161 0.06 -20.17 -10.61
CA PRO A 161 0.78 -18.89 -10.47
C PRO A 161 0.81 -18.38 -9.01
N VAL A 162 1.83 -17.58 -8.69
CA VAL A 162 1.95 -16.92 -7.38
C VAL A 162 0.72 -16.03 -7.16
N PRO A 163 0.05 -16.08 -6.00
CA PRO A 163 -1.19 -15.36 -5.76
C PRO A 163 -0.97 -13.85 -5.56
N LEU A 164 0.29 -13.40 -5.58
CA LEU A 164 0.68 -12.00 -5.43
C LEU A 164 1.03 -11.38 -6.79
N SER A 165 0.53 -10.17 -7.03
CA SER A 165 0.86 -9.42 -8.25
C SER A 165 2.30 -8.90 -8.24
N GLN A 166 2.90 -8.72 -9.42
CA GLN A 166 4.28 -8.24 -9.55
C GLN A 166 4.48 -6.86 -8.92
N THR A 167 3.48 -5.98 -9.02
CA THR A 167 3.48 -4.66 -8.37
C THR A 167 3.49 -4.79 -6.85
N VAL A 168 2.69 -5.69 -6.29
CA VAL A 168 2.65 -5.95 -4.84
C VAL A 168 3.99 -6.49 -4.37
N LEU A 169 4.60 -7.43 -5.11
CA LEU A 169 5.94 -7.95 -4.80
C LEU A 169 7.00 -6.84 -4.80
N LEU A 170 6.98 -5.96 -5.80
CA LEU A 170 7.93 -4.87 -5.93
C LEU A 170 7.80 -3.84 -4.80
N SER A 171 6.58 -3.43 -4.49
CA SER A 171 6.29 -2.53 -3.37
C SER A 171 6.62 -3.15 -2.02
N LEU A 172 6.36 -4.44 -1.84
CA LEU A 172 6.73 -5.17 -0.63
C LEU A 172 8.23 -5.17 -0.42
N MET A 173 9.03 -5.50 -1.45
CA MET A 173 10.49 -5.46 -1.35
C MET A 173 10.99 -4.07 -0.99
N GLN A 174 10.45 -3.04 -1.66
CA GLN A 174 10.82 -1.65 -1.38
C GLN A 174 10.55 -1.28 0.08
N GLN A 175 9.34 -1.53 0.56
CA GLN A 175 8.91 -1.10 1.88
C GLN A 175 9.58 -1.89 3.01
N LEU A 176 9.88 -3.17 2.80
CA LEU A 176 10.66 -3.97 3.74
C LEU A 176 12.14 -3.57 3.75
N SER A 177 12.68 -3.08 2.62
CA SER A 177 14.08 -2.65 2.54
C SER A 177 14.34 -1.27 3.13
N SER A 178 13.32 -0.42 3.22
CA SER A 178 13.49 0.97 3.70
C SER A 178 13.78 1.07 5.20
N ASP A 179 13.38 0.07 5.98
CA ASP A 179 13.62 0.00 7.42
C ASP A 179 13.87 -1.46 7.80
N LEU A 180 15.11 -1.75 8.20
CA LEU A 180 15.59 -3.07 8.59
C LEU A 180 16.03 -3.11 10.06
N ASP A 181 15.71 -2.09 10.84
CA ASP A 181 16.13 -2.02 12.25
C ASP A 181 15.34 -3.03 13.10
N ASP A 182 14.03 -3.13 12.85
CA ASP A 182 13.13 -4.08 13.50
C ASP A 182 12.94 -5.37 12.68
N GLU A 183 13.20 -6.52 13.29
CA GLU A 183 13.06 -7.87 12.72
C GLU A 183 13.71 -8.10 11.34
N PRO A 184 15.02 -7.79 11.17
CA PRO A 184 15.70 -7.87 9.88
C PRO A 184 15.65 -9.26 9.24
N SER A 185 15.70 -10.32 10.05
CA SER A 185 15.65 -11.70 9.53
C SER A 185 14.35 -12.02 8.81
N LEU A 186 13.21 -11.57 9.34
CA LEU A 186 11.90 -11.77 8.73
C LEU A 186 11.81 -10.99 7.41
N LYS A 187 12.14 -9.70 7.47
CA LYS A 187 12.11 -8.79 6.31
C LYS A 187 12.99 -9.32 5.17
N LEU A 188 14.21 -9.76 5.46
CA LEU A 188 15.13 -10.30 4.45
C LEU A 188 14.62 -11.58 3.79
N GLN A 189 14.00 -12.49 4.55
CA GLN A 189 13.45 -13.72 3.97
C GLN A 189 12.25 -13.42 3.04
N TRP A 190 11.41 -12.46 3.42
CA TRP A 190 10.31 -12.00 2.57
C TRP A 190 10.79 -11.28 1.31
N ILE A 191 11.81 -10.41 1.43
CA ILE A 191 12.45 -9.77 0.27
C ILE A 191 13.03 -10.83 -0.66
N GLN A 192 13.75 -11.83 -0.13
CA GLN A 192 14.31 -12.93 -0.91
C GLN A 192 13.24 -13.70 -1.68
N ALA A 193 12.15 -14.07 -1.00
CA ALA A 193 11.05 -14.82 -1.61
C ALA A 193 10.35 -14.00 -2.71
N ALA A 194 10.13 -12.70 -2.46
CA ALA A 194 9.56 -11.78 -3.44
C ALA A 194 10.48 -11.60 -4.66
N CYS A 195 11.79 -11.51 -4.47
CA CYS A 195 12.75 -11.50 -5.57
C CYS A 195 12.67 -12.77 -6.43
N LEU A 196 12.58 -13.95 -5.80
CA LEU A 196 12.54 -15.22 -6.54
C LEU A 196 11.23 -15.43 -7.31
N ALA A 197 10.13 -14.85 -6.84
CA ALA A 197 8.83 -14.86 -7.52
C ALA A 197 8.67 -13.77 -8.59
N MET A 198 9.59 -12.82 -8.63
CA MET A 198 9.55 -11.71 -9.57
C MET A 198 9.89 -12.16 -10.99
N ASP A 199 9.06 -11.76 -11.96
CA ASP A 199 9.35 -11.96 -13.39
C ASP A 199 9.92 -10.67 -13.99
N PRO A 200 11.23 -10.62 -14.30
CA PRO A 200 11.84 -9.44 -14.92
C PRO A 200 11.38 -9.19 -16.37
N SER A 201 10.62 -10.11 -16.96
CA SER A 201 10.10 -9.99 -18.34
C SER A 201 8.81 -9.15 -18.43
N ASP A 202 8.25 -8.72 -17.29
CA ASP A 202 7.01 -7.95 -17.25
C ASP A 202 7.19 -6.53 -17.82
N GLN A 203 6.60 -6.28 -19.00
CA GLN A 203 6.68 -4.98 -19.67
C GLN A 203 6.01 -3.84 -18.89
N SER A 204 5.04 -4.14 -18.01
CA SER A 204 4.34 -3.12 -17.24
C SER A 204 5.24 -2.49 -16.17
N LEU A 205 6.21 -3.25 -15.66
CA LEU A 205 7.15 -2.81 -14.63
C LEU A 205 8.55 -2.50 -15.17
N ALA A 206 8.82 -2.74 -16.45
CA ALA A 206 10.16 -2.61 -17.05
C ALA A 206 10.88 -1.26 -16.80
N GLN A 207 10.14 -0.16 -16.62
CA GLN A 207 10.73 1.14 -16.29
C GLN A 207 10.91 1.38 -14.78
N ALA A 208 9.99 0.87 -13.95
CA ALA A 208 9.99 1.08 -12.50
C ALA A 208 10.89 0.05 -11.78
N LEU A 209 10.97 -1.15 -12.32
CA LEU A 209 11.73 -2.29 -11.81
C LEU A 209 13.21 -1.94 -11.52
N PRO A 210 14.02 -1.44 -12.48
CA PRO A 210 15.43 -1.14 -12.21
C PRO A 210 15.61 0.02 -11.22
N VAL A 211 14.68 0.98 -11.19
CA VAL A 211 14.74 2.12 -10.26
C VAL A 211 14.47 1.65 -8.83
N ILE A 212 13.43 0.85 -8.64
CA ILE A 212 13.04 0.36 -7.31
C ILE A 212 14.04 -0.68 -6.82
N LEU A 213 14.46 -1.64 -7.65
CA LEU A 213 15.48 -2.61 -7.27
C LEU A 213 16.83 -1.95 -6.96
N GLY A 214 17.19 -0.86 -7.67
CA GLY A 214 18.34 -0.04 -7.33
C GLY A 214 18.23 0.58 -5.93
N ALA A 215 17.07 1.17 -5.61
CA ALA A 215 16.82 1.72 -4.27
C ALA A 215 16.87 0.63 -3.18
N VAL A 216 16.27 -0.54 -3.41
CA VAL A 216 16.33 -1.69 -2.50
C VAL A 216 17.78 -2.15 -2.30
N PHE A 217 18.56 -2.23 -3.37
CA PHE A 217 19.97 -2.62 -3.32
C PHE A 217 20.80 -1.63 -2.49
N ASP A 218 20.58 -0.32 -2.67
CA ASP A 218 21.27 0.72 -1.91
C ASP A 218 20.92 0.65 -0.42
N SER A 219 19.64 0.52 -0.07
CA SER A 219 19.19 0.37 1.32
C SER A 219 19.75 -0.90 1.99
N LEU A 220 19.71 -2.04 1.30
CA LEU A 220 20.32 -3.27 1.80
C LEU A 220 21.84 -3.10 1.99
N THR A 221 22.52 -2.44 1.05
CA THR A 221 23.97 -2.21 1.13
C THR A 221 24.33 -1.32 2.32
N GLU A 222 23.53 -0.28 2.60
CA GLU A 222 23.69 0.57 3.77
C GLU A 222 23.58 -0.24 5.07
N THR A 223 22.54 -1.06 5.21
CA THR A 223 22.39 -1.96 6.36
C THR A 223 23.50 -3.02 6.43
N ALA A 224 24.06 -3.45 5.30
CA ALA A 224 25.21 -4.37 5.27
C ALA A 224 26.48 -3.75 5.86
N GLN A 225 26.67 -2.45 5.63
CA GLN A 225 27.83 -1.68 6.06
C GLN A 225 27.68 -1.16 7.50
N ALA A 226 26.46 -1.14 8.03
CA ALA A 226 26.20 -0.77 9.42
C ALA A 226 26.98 -1.68 10.39
N PRO A 227 27.72 -1.10 11.36
CA PRO A 227 28.58 -1.84 12.27
C PRO A 227 27.82 -2.70 13.29
N ASP A 228 26.52 -2.42 13.50
CA ASP A 228 25.66 -3.11 14.48
C ASP A 228 24.96 -4.36 13.91
N THR A 229 25.14 -4.65 12.61
CA THR A 229 24.41 -5.75 11.96
C THR A 229 24.91 -7.13 12.43
N PRO A 230 24.03 -7.97 13.01
CA PRO A 230 24.37 -9.30 13.51
C PRO A 230 24.97 -10.21 12.42
N ALA A 231 25.89 -11.09 12.81
CA ALA A 231 26.61 -11.96 11.87
C ALA A 231 25.70 -12.91 11.07
N GLY A 232 24.59 -13.37 11.66
CA GLY A 232 23.59 -14.20 10.96
C GLY A 232 22.87 -13.43 9.86
N VAL A 233 22.35 -12.23 10.20
CA VAL A 233 21.67 -11.31 9.27
C VAL A 233 22.58 -10.91 8.12
N ARG A 234 23.88 -10.72 8.37
CA ARG A 234 24.86 -10.37 7.33
C ARG A 234 25.02 -11.44 6.24
N GLY A 235 24.83 -12.71 6.59
CA GLY A 235 24.85 -13.81 5.62
C GLY A 235 23.65 -13.74 4.68
N ASP A 236 22.45 -13.64 5.27
CA ASP A 236 21.19 -13.55 4.53
C ASP A 236 21.15 -12.29 3.67
N LEU A 237 21.56 -11.16 4.22
CA LEU A 237 21.58 -9.88 3.53
C LEU A 237 22.51 -9.86 2.30
N ARG A 238 23.66 -10.55 2.38
CA ARG A 238 24.54 -10.75 1.20
C ARG A 238 23.89 -11.61 0.13
N LEU A 239 23.13 -12.63 0.54
CA LEU A 239 22.40 -13.48 -0.38
C LEU A 239 21.30 -12.68 -1.08
N VAL A 240 20.50 -11.92 -0.33
CA VAL A 240 19.47 -11.02 -0.89
C VAL A 240 20.08 -10.00 -1.85
N LEU A 241 21.18 -9.35 -1.48
CA LEU A 241 21.90 -8.43 -2.37
C LEU A 241 22.30 -9.07 -3.70
N HIS A 242 22.78 -10.33 -3.67
CA HIS A 242 23.14 -11.04 -4.89
C HIS A 242 21.92 -11.36 -5.76
N VAL A 243 20.81 -11.75 -5.14
CA VAL A 243 19.55 -12.04 -5.84
C VAL A 243 18.98 -10.77 -6.48
N VAL A 244 18.89 -9.67 -5.72
CA VAL A 244 18.45 -8.36 -6.24
C VAL A 244 19.33 -7.91 -7.40
N ASN A 245 20.65 -8.04 -7.26
CA ASN A 245 21.59 -7.70 -8.34
C ASN A 245 21.50 -8.64 -9.55
N SER A 246 20.95 -9.84 -9.41
CA SER A 246 20.70 -10.75 -10.54
C SER A 246 19.40 -10.41 -11.29
N LEU A 247 18.52 -9.60 -10.70
CA LEU A 247 17.27 -9.15 -11.29
C LEU A 247 17.38 -7.77 -11.97
N LEU A 248 18.44 -7.01 -11.62
CA LEU A 248 18.88 -5.79 -12.31
C LEU A 248 19.58 -6.11 -13.64
#